data_AF-A0A1Y4GP58-F1
#
_entry.id   AF-A0A1Y4GP58-F1
#
_cell.length_a   1.000
_cell.length_b   1.000
_cell.length_c   1.000
_cell.angle_alpha   90.00
_cell.angle_beta   90.00
_cell.angle_gamma   90.00
#
_symmetry.space_group_name_H-M   'P 1'
#
loop_
_entity.id
_entity.type
_entity.pdbx_description
1 polymer ?
#
loop_
_entity_poly.entity_id
_entity_poly.type
_entity_poly.pdbx_seq_one_letter_code
_entity_poly.pdbx_strand_id
1 'polypeptide(L)'
;MRISMRCRSLFYLKFIMFMSKTFEQNAQKALTMVAGIRSHFQELSKLGIGTAAVDKLEAEASKAIEMIREVDALRAEVSEKLRKANVQLCEVKDQANVLRYLIKSGFPQEEWVKFGIMDKR
;
A
#
# COMPACT_ATOMS: atom_id res chain seq x y z
N MET A 1 34.59 4.17 -2.64
CA MET A 1 33.46 3.59 -1.88
C MET A 1 32.19 3.71 -2.70
N ARG A 2 31.67 2.60 -3.28
CA ARG A 2 30.37 2.61 -3.98
C ARG A 2 29.28 2.27 -2.98
N ILE A 3 28.47 3.27 -2.62
CA ILE A 3 27.26 3.10 -1.82
C ILE A 3 26.24 2.38 -2.71
N SER A 4 26.06 1.07 -2.50
CA SER A 4 25.08 0.26 -3.21
C SER A 4 23.68 0.62 -2.73
N MET A 5 23.09 1.63 -3.38
CA MET A 5 21.65 1.78 -3.44
C MET A 5 21.05 0.59 -4.18
N ARG A 6 20.10 -0.11 -3.54
CA ARG A 6 18.82 -0.55 -4.13
C ARG A 6 18.07 -1.42 -3.12
N CYS A 7 17.38 -0.77 -2.19
CA CYS A 7 16.21 -1.35 -1.55
C CYS A 7 15.04 -1.17 -2.55
N ARG A 8 14.89 -2.10 -3.50
CA ARG A 8 13.80 -2.08 -4.48
C ARG A 8 12.65 -2.95 -3.97
N SER A 9 11.73 -2.35 -3.24
CA SER A 9 10.38 -2.89 -3.08
C SER A 9 9.37 -1.77 -3.33
N LEU A 10 9.08 -1.50 -4.60
CA LEU A 10 8.10 -0.48 -5.01
C LEU A 10 7.13 -0.98 -6.10
N PHE A 11 7.24 -2.23 -6.55
CA PHE A 11 6.48 -2.70 -7.70
C PHE A 11 5.02 -3.05 -7.38
N TYR A 12 4.73 -3.60 -6.18
CA TYR A 12 3.37 -4.02 -5.83
C TYR A 12 2.45 -2.87 -5.40
N LEU A 13 2.97 -1.84 -4.72
CA LEU A 13 2.17 -0.71 -4.22
C LEU A 13 1.59 0.17 -5.35
N LYS A 14 2.25 0.22 -6.51
CA LYS A 14 1.89 1.14 -7.60
C LYS A 14 0.68 0.68 -8.42
N PHE A 15 0.48 -0.64 -8.57
CA PHE A 15 -0.65 -1.21 -9.32
C PHE A 15 -1.97 -1.06 -8.55
N ILE A 16 -1.93 -1.22 -7.23
CA ILE A 16 -3.12 -1.22 -6.38
C ILE A 16 -3.67 0.22 -6.15
N MET A 17 -2.81 1.25 -6.12
CA MET A 17 -3.25 2.66 -6.09
C MET A 17 -4.00 3.11 -7.35
N PHE A 18 -3.74 2.51 -8.51
CA PHE A 18 -4.46 2.86 -9.73
C PHE A 18 -5.90 2.36 -9.68
N MET A 19 -6.11 1.18 -9.10
CA MET A 19 -7.44 0.58 -8.94
C MET A 19 -8.31 1.36 -7.95
N SER A 20 -7.81 1.83 -6.80
CA SER A 20 -8.65 2.55 -5.82
C SER A 20 -9.26 3.83 -6.40
N LYS A 21 -8.46 4.61 -7.15
CA LYS A 21 -8.95 5.84 -7.80
C LYS A 21 -10.04 5.57 -8.84
N THR A 22 -9.91 4.52 -9.64
CA THR A 22 -10.94 4.16 -10.64
C THR A 22 -12.24 3.71 -9.98
N PHE A 23 -12.17 2.94 -8.89
CA PHE A 23 -13.36 2.51 -8.16
C PHE A 23 -14.06 3.67 -7.44
N GLU A 24 -13.30 4.57 -6.80
CA GLU A 24 -13.86 5.76 -6.14
C GLU A 24 -14.56 6.66 -7.17
N GLN A 25 -13.95 6.88 -8.33
CA GLN A 25 -14.57 7.65 -9.43
C GLN A 25 -15.87 7.00 -9.93
N ASN A 26 -15.92 5.66 -10.03
CA ASN A 26 -17.13 4.97 -10.46
C ASN A 26 -18.25 5.06 -9.41
N ALA A 27 -17.91 4.93 -8.12
CA ALA A 27 -18.87 5.15 -7.04
C ALA A 27 -19.36 6.61 -7.01
N GLN A 28 -18.47 7.58 -7.25
CA GLN A 28 -18.85 8.99 -7.33
C GLN A 28 -19.79 9.27 -8.50
N LYS A 29 -19.58 8.65 -9.67
CA LYS A 29 -20.51 8.74 -10.81
C LYS A 29 -21.89 8.17 -10.45
N ALA A 30 -21.95 7.07 -9.70
CA ALA A 30 -23.22 6.52 -9.23
C ALA A 30 -23.95 7.50 -8.30
N LEU A 31 -23.26 8.19 -7.41
CA LEU A 31 -23.85 9.24 -6.57
C LEU A 31 -24.34 10.44 -7.37
N THR A 32 -23.58 10.88 -8.38
CA THR A 32 -24.04 11.93 -9.31
C THR A 32 -25.30 11.50 -10.06
N MET A 33 -25.39 10.24 -10.46
CA MET A 33 -26.59 9.69 -11.09
C MET A 33 -27.78 9.67 -10.14
N VAL A 34 -27.59 9.26 -8.88
CA VAL A 34 -28.63 9.33 -7.83
C VAL A 34 -29.16 10.75 -7.67
N ALA A 35 -28.27 11.75 -7.61
CA ALA A 35 -28.66 13.15 -7.49
C ALA A 35 -29.50 13.62 -8.69
N GLY A 36 -29.12 13.23 -9.90
CA GLY A 36 -29.90 13.48 -11.12
C GLY A 36 -31.27 12.81 -11.09
N ILE A 37 -31.33 11.55 -10.67
CA ILE A 37 -32.60 10.80 -10.57
C ILE A 37 -33.55 11.47 -9.58
N ARG A 38 -33.04 11.89 -8.42
CA ARG A 38 -33.85 12.59 -7.41
C ARG A 38 -34.37 13.94 -7.89
N SER A 39 -33.58 14.65 -8.69
CA SER A 39 -33.97 15.96 -9.24
C SER A 39 -35.04 15.86 -10.32
N HIS A 40 -35.11 14.73 -11.04
CA HIS A 40 -36.06 14.47 -12.13
C HIS A 40 -37.03 13.32 -11.83
N PHE A 41 -37.33 13.10 -10.55
CA PHE A 41 -38.04 11.89 -10.10
C PHE A 41 -39.43 11.71 -10.73
N GLN A 42 -40.16 12.80 -10.99
CA GLN A 42 -41.49 12.73 -11.63
C GLN A 42 -41.45 12.21 -13.08
N GLU A 43 -40.38 12.48 -13.82
CA GLU A 43 -40.22 11.99 -15.20
C GLU A 43 -39.72 10.55 -15.21
N LEU A 44 -38.84 10.22 -14.28
CA LEU A 44 -38.18 8.92 -14.18
C LEU A 44 -39.04 7.85 -13.49
N SER A 45 -39.94 8.24 -12.60
CA SER A 45 -40.94 7.34 -12.02
C SER A 45 -41.87 6.76 -13.10
N LYS A 46 -42.12 7.48 -14.20
CA LYS A 46 -42.86 6.97 -15.37
C LYS A 46 -42.14 5.82 -16.08
N LEU A 47 -40.83 5.71 -15.90
CA LEU A 47 -39.99 4.61 -16.41
C LEU A 47 -39.89 3.44 -15.41
N GLY A 48 -40.61 3.48 -14.30
CA GLY A 48 -40.60 2.43 -13.27
C GLY A 48 -39.41 2.48 -12.32
N ILE A 49 -38.66 3.60 -12.28
CA ILE A 49 -37.56 3.78 -11.33
C ILE A 49 -38.14 4.02 -9.94
N GLY A 50 -38.08 3.01 -9.09
CA GLY A 50 -38.52 3.08 -7.70
C GLY A 50 -37.50 3.74 -6.78
N THR A 51 -37.99 4.48 -5.78
CA THR A 51 -37.15 5.14 -4.74
C THR A 51 -36.22 4.15 -4.04
N ALA A 52 -36.71 2.95 -3.72
CA ALA A 52 -35.93 1.91 -3.04
C ALA A 52 -34.66 1.50 -3.81
N ALA A 53 -34.70 1.49 -5.14
CA ALA A 53 -33.52 1.16 -5.95
C ALA A 53 -32.49 2.30 -5.95
N VAL A 54 -32.98 3.54 -5.96
CA VAL A 54 -32.14 4.75 -5.90
C VAL A 54 -31.46 4.86 -4.54
N ASP A 55 -32.21 4.65 -3.46
CA ASP A 55 -31.69 4.70 -2.10
C ASP A 55 -30.68 3.57 -1.85
N LYS A 56 -30.94 2.37 -2.37
CA LYS A 56 -29.98 1.26 -2.31
C LYS A 56 -28.70 1.61 -3.06
N LEU A 57 -28.79 2.18 -4.26
CA LEU A 57 -27.62 2.58 -5.04
C LEU A 57 -26.78 3.65 -4.31
N GLU A 58 -27.44 4.62 -3.67
CA GLU A 58 -26.76 5.65 -2.89
C GLU A 58 -26.01 5.06 -1.69
N ALA A 59 -26.66 4.16 -0.95
CA ALA A 59 -26.07 3.51 0.21
C ALA A 59 -24.83 2.67 -0.17
N GLU A 60 -24.95 1.84 -1.22
CA GLU A 60 -23.85 1.00 -1.69
C GLU A 60 -22.69 1.84 -2.24
N ALA A 61 -22.97 2.90 -3.01
CA ALA A 61 -21.93 3.78 -3.54
C ALA A 61 -21.20 4.55 -2.42
N SER A 62 -21.93 5.03 -1.43
CA SER A 62 -21.34 5.73 -0.26
C SER A 62 -20.45 4.80 0.55
N LYS A 63 -20.93 3.57 0.82
CA LYS A 63 -20.16 2.54 1.53
C LYS A 63 -18.91 2.12 0.75
N ALA A 64 -19.00 2.01 -0.57
CA ALA A 64 -17.85 1.70 -1.41
C ALA A 64 -16.75 2.78 -1.29
N ILE A 65 -17.13 4.07 -1.30
CA ILE A 65 -16.18 5.18 -1.13
C ILE A 65 -15.50 5.12 0.24
N GLU A 66 -16.27 4.87 1.30
CA GLU A 66 -15.74 4.73 2.66
C GLU A 66 -14.70 3.62 2.75
N MET A 67 -15.04 2.41 2.30
CA MET A 67 -14.12 1.26 2.32
C MET A 67 -12.86 1.53 1.49
N ILE A 68 -12.98 2.22 0.35
CA ILE A 68 -11.81 2.57 -0.49
C ILE A 68 -10.87 3.53 0.27
N ARG A 69 -11.43 4.52 0.98
CA ARG A 69 -10.64 5.48 1.77
C ARG A 69 -9.92 4.81 2.93
N GLU A 70 -10.57 3.88 3.63
CA GLU A 70 -9.94 3.09 4.68
C GLU A 70 -8.74 2.30 4.16
N VAL A 71 -8.92 1.63 3.02
CA VAL A 71 -7.86 0.86 2.39
C VAL A 71 -6.68 1.76 1.99
N ASP A 72 -6.94 2.96 1.46
CA ASP A 72 -5.87 3.90 1.11
C ASP A 72 -5.15 4.47 2.35
N ALA A 73 -5.85 4.68 3.47
CA ALA A 73 -5.23 5.05 4.75
C ALA A 73 -4.31 3.94 5.29
N LEU A 74 -4.78 2.69 5.29
CA LEU A 74 -3.98 1.53 5.71
C LEU A 74 -2.73 1.35 4.83
N ARG A 75 -2.86 1.58 3.51
CA ARG A 75 -1.70 1.52 2.60
C ARG A 75 -0.66 2.58 2.92
N ALA A 76 -1.09 3.81 3.24
CA ALA A 76 -0.17 4.86 3.64
C ALA A 76 0.58 4.47 4.92
N GLU A 77 -0.13 3.93 5.91
CA GLU A 77 0.47 3.47 7.17
C GLU A 77 1.47 2.32 6.95
N VAL A 78 1.09 1.30 6.18
CA VAL A 78 1.97 0.16 5.85
C VAL A 78 3.20 0.64 5.10
N SER A 79 3.03 1.54 4.13
CA SER A 79 4.14 2.09 3.35
C SER A 79 5.14 2.84 4.23
N GLU A 80 4.65 3.63 5.18
CA GLU A 80 5.52 4.37 6.09
C GLU A 80 6.24 3.45 7.09
N LYS A 81 5.53 2.47 7.67
CA LYS A 81 6.17 1.46 8.54
C LYS A 81 7.23 0.66 7.79
N LEU A 82 6.94 0.25 6.56
CA LEU A 82 7.88 -0.47 5.70
C LEU A 82 9.11 0.40 5.38
N ARG A 83 8.92 1.68 5.07
CA ARG A 83 10.02 2.63 4.84
C ARG A 83 10.92 2.71 6.06
N LYS A 84 10.36 2.90 7.27
CA LYS A 84 11.12 2.94 8.51
C LYS A 84 11.88 1.64 8.78
N ALA A 85 11.22 0.50 8.62
CA ALA A 85 11.86 -0.81 8.79
C ALA A 85 13.02 -1.02 7.82
N ASN A 86 12.88 -0.61 6.55
CA ASN A 86 13.95 -0.71 5.56
C ASN A 86 15.14 0.18 5.89
N VAL A 87 14.91 1.38 6.44
CA VAL A 87 16.00 2.26 6.91
C VAL A 87 16.76 1.57 8.06
N GLN A 88 16.04 1.07 9.06
CA GLN A 88 16.66 0.38 10.19
C GLN A 88 17.43 -0.88 9.75
N LEU A 89 16.88 -1.64 8.80
CA LEU A 89 17.54 -2.82 8.27
C LEU A 89 18.84 -2.47 7.51
N CYS A 90 18.87 -1.33 6.82
CA CYS A 90 20.10 -0.83 6.21
C CYS A 90 21.16 -0.53 7.27
N GLU A 91 20.79 0.17 8.34
CA GLU A 91 21.72 0.49 9.44
C GLU A 91 22.26 -0.77 10.11
N VAL A 92 21.39 -1.74 10.42
CA VAL A 92 21.80 -3.03 10.99
C VAL A 92 22.77 -3.74 10.07
N LYS A 93 22.50 -3.76 8.75
CA LYS A 93 23.40 -4.39 7.77
C LYS A 93 24.75 -3.69 7.73
N ASP A 94 24.78 -2.36 7.78
CA ASP A 94 26.02 -1.58 7.72
C ASP A 94 26.85 -1.76 8.99
N GLN A 95 26.22 -1.73 10.17
CA GLN A 95 26.87 -2.04 11.45
C GLN A 95 27.40 -3.47 11.48
N ALA A 96 26.59 -4.46 11.06
CA ALA A 96 27.00 -5.85 10.99
C ALA A 96 28.17 -6.05 10.00
N ASN A 97 28.25 -5.27 8.92
CA ASN A 97 29.38 -5.32 8.00
C ASN A 97 30.66 -4.79 8.62
N VAL A 98 30.60 -3.68 9.36
CA VAL A 98 31.75 -3.13 10.09
C VAL A 98 32.26 -4.14 11.13
N LEU A 99 31.37 -4.70 11.95
CA LEU A 99 31.75 -5.70 12.95
C LEU A 99 32.33 -6.96 12.30
N ARG A 100 31.72 -7.45 11.21
CA ARG A 100 32.27 -8.58 10.45
C ARG A 100 33.67 -8.27 9.90
N TYR A 101 33.90 -7.07 9.39
CA TYR A 101 35.22 -6.66 8.89
C TYR A 101 36.27 -6.69 10.01
N LEU A 102 35.95 -6.13 11.18
CA LEU A 102 36.86 -6.12 12.34
C LEU A 102 37.21 -7.54 12.79
N ILE A 103 36.22 -8.43 12.94
CA ILE A 103 36.45 -9.83 13.31
C ILE A 103 37.31 -10.54 12.26
N LYS A 104 37.00 -10.36 10.97
CA LYS A 104 37.78 -10.97 9.88
C LYS A 104 39.22 -10.48 9.81
N SER A 105 39.48 -9.24 10.24
CA SER A 105 40.84 -8.67 10.28
C SER A 105 41.67 -9.15 11.48
N GLY A 106 41.03 -9.53 12.59
CA GLY A 106 41.70 -9.90 13.84
C GLY A 106 41.85 -11.41 14.07
N PHE A 107 41.09 -12.24 13.37
CA PHE A 107 41.06 -13.69 13.58
C PHE A 107 41.27 -14.46 12.27
N PRO A 108 41.95 -15.61 12.31
CA PRO A 108 42.10 -16.48 11.15
C PRO A 108 40.74 -17.10 10.75
N GLN A 109 40.63 -17.48 9.48
CA GLN A 109 39.34 -17.83 8.85
C GLN A 109 38.64 -19.02 9.51
N GLU A 110 39.39 -19.98 10.05
CA GLU A 110 38.88 -21.16 10.72
C GLU A 110 38.08 -20.82 11.98
N GLU A 111 38.35 -19.66 12.59
CA GLU A 111 37.70 -19.22 13.83
C GLU A 111 36.46 -18.36 13.61
N TRP A 112 36.20 -17.92 12.38
CA TRP A 112 35.06 -17.04 12.06
C TRP A 112 33.71 -17.68 12.40
N VAL A 113 33.63 -19.01 12.31
CA VAL A 113 32.44 -19.79 12.70
C VAL A 113 32.08 -19.58 14.17
N LYS A 114 33.07 -19.40 15.06
CA LYS A 114 32.85 -19.12 16.50
C LYS A 114 32.07 -17.81 16.71
N PHE A 115 32.17 -16.88 15.77
CA PHE A 115 31.50 -15.57 15.81
C PHE A 115 30.22 -15.54 14.97
N GLY A 116 29.71 -16.70 14.52
CA GLY A 116 28.52 -16.79 13.67
C GLY A 116 28.71 -16.24 12.25
N ILE A 117 29.96 -15.98 11.85
CA ILE A 117 30.29 -15.57 10.49
C ILE A 117 30.47 -16.84 9.67
N MET A 118 29.38 -17.30 9.05
CA MET A 118 29.47 -18.40 8.10
C MET A 118 30.02 -17.92 6.77
N ASP A 119 31.07 -18.58 6.28
CA ASP A 119 31.58 -18.37 4.93
C ASP A 119 30.64 -19.05 3.92
N LYS A 120 29.59 -18.33 3.50
CA LYS A 120 28.77 -18.77 2.36
C LYS A 120 29.48 -18.31 1.09
N ARG A 121 30.44 -19.12 0.62
CA ARG A 121 30.87 -19.10 -0.78
C ARG A 121 29.73 -19.56 -1.69
#